data_AF-A0A1Q7DGY4-F1
#
_entry.id   AF-A0A1Q7DGY4-F1
#
_cell.length_a   1.000
_cell.length_b   1.000
_cell.length_c   1.000
_cell.angle_alpha   90.00
_cell.angle_beta   90.00
_cell.angle_gamma   90.00
#
_symmetry.space_group_name_H-M   'P 1'
#
loop_
_entity.id
_entity.type
_entity.pdbx_description
1 polymer ?
#
loop_
_entity_poly.entity_id
_entity_poly.type
_entity_poly.pdbx_seq_one_letter_code
_entity_poly.pdbx_strand_id
1 'polypeptide(L)'
;MSVDGSAEGPPPRRILVHLRDEWASEQGLFASDPRVRTLRRVLVSYPEVRHILPDIISLESVVDARVVDTLAQFLQRQQWLVKSVDFE
;
A
#
# COMPACT_ATOMS: atom_id res chain seq x y z
N MET A 1 19.90 20.56 -19.83
CA MET A 1 18.77 20.37 -18.88
C MET A 1 18.24 18.97 -19.13
N SER A 2 18.67 17.99 -18.33
CA SER A 2 18.18 16.62 -18.42
C SER A 2 16.85 16.54 -17.68
N VAL A 3 15.78 16.22 -18.41
CA VAL A 3 14.53 15.76 -17.81
C VAL A 3 14.58 14.24 -17.78
N ASP A 4 15.29 13.69 -16.80
CA ASP A 4 15.03 12.32 -16.36
C ASP A 4 13.66 12.34 -15.69
N GLY A 5 12.66 11.70 -16.29
CA GLY A 5 11.30 11.88 -15.82
C GLY A 5 10.27 11.00 -16.50
N SER A 6 10.47 9.68 -16.46
CA SER A 6 9.43 8.67 -16.26
C SER A 6 10.11 7.31 -16.34
N ALA A 7 10.06 6.53 -15.27
CA ALA A 7 10.22 5.09 -15.40
C ALA A 7 9.04 4.61 -16.26
N GLU A 8 9.22 4.49 -17.57
CA GLU A 8 8.23 3.96 -18.51
C GLU A 8 8.11 2.44 -18.31
N GLY A 9 7.51 2.06 -17.19
CA GLY A 9 6.97 0.73 -16.95
C GLY A 9 5.47 0.83 -16.71
N PRO A 10 4.70 -0.26 -16.92
CA PRO A 10 3.34 -0.31 -16.42
C PRO A 10 3.35 -0.02 -14.91
N PRO A 11 2.33 0.70 -14.38
CA PRO A 11 2.26 0.98 -12.95
C PRO A 11 2.33 -0.33 -12.15
N PRO A 12 3.03 -0.33 -11.00
CA PRO A 12 3.18 -1.54 -10.21
C PRO A 12 1.80 -1.99 -9.74
N ARG A 13 1.60 -3.31 -9.76
CA ARG A 13 0.28 -3.91 -9.51
C ARG A 13 0.12 -4.29 -8.05
N ARG A 14 1.23 -4.31 -7.32
CA ARG A 14 1.28 -4.77 -5.94
C ARG A 14 2.09 -3.77 -5.14
N ILE A 15 1.52 -3.35 -4.02
CA ILE A 15 2.20 -2.54 -3.03
C ILE A 15 2.53 -3.45 -1.87
N LEU A 16 3.82 -3.59 -1.56
CA LEU A 16 4.28 -4.25 -0.35
C LEU A 16 4.22 -3.24 0.80
N VAL A 17 3.63 -3.64 1.92
CA VAL A 17 3.46 -2.79 3.10
C VAL A 17 4.09 -3.48 4.29
N HIS A 18 5.19 -2.91 4.76
CA HIS A 18 5.83 -3.36 5.98
C HIS A 18 5.23 -2.60 7.14
N LEU A 19 4.46 -3.28 7.99
CA LEU A 19 3.90 -2.69 9.21
C LEU A 19 4.89 -2.81 10.36
N ARG A 20 4.72 -1.96 11.38
CA ARG A 20 5.47 -2.08 12.63
C ARG A 20 5.01 -3.32 13.42
N ASP A 21 5.97 -4.11 13.86
CA ASP A 21 5.74 -5.39 14.56
C ASP A 21 4.88 -5.22 15.83
N GLU A 22 5.02 -4.07 16.50
CA GLU A 22 4.28 -3.71 17.71
C GLU A 22 2.75 -3.70 17.52
N TRP A 23 2.27 -3.56 16.27
CA TRP A 23 0.84 -3.53 15.92
C TRP A 23 0.39 -4.70 15.04
N ALA A 24 1.25 -5.16 14.14
CA ALA A 24 0.88 -6.10 13.10
C ALA A 24 1.19 -7.57 13.43
N SER A 25 2.18 -7.84 14.30
CA SER A 25 2.67 -9.20 14.55
C SER A 25 2.91 -9.97 13.23
N GLU A 26 2.85 -11.31 13.24
CA GLU A 26 2.99 -12.16 12.05
C GLU A 26 1.77 -12.08 11.10
N GLN A 27 0.68 -11.43 11.52
CA GLN A 27 -0.58 -11.37 10.77
C GLN A 27 -0.68 -10.16 9.83
N GLY A 28 0.24 -9.20 9.89
CA GLY A 28 0.26 -8.06 8.99
C GLY A 28 -1.05 -7.25 9.02
N LEU A 29 -1.58 -6.89 7.84
CA LEU A 29 -2.87 -6.23 7.62
C LEU A 29 -4.08 -7.02 8.14
N PHE A 30 -3.90 -8.29 8.54
CA PHE A 30 -4.94 -9.09 9.18
C PHE A 30 -4.91 -9.09 10.70
N ALA A 31 -3.93 -8.43 11.33
CA ALA A 31 -3.84 -8.34 12.77
C ALA A 31 -5.13 -7.82 13.42
N SER A 32 -5.40 -8.30 14.63
CA SER A 32 -6.57 -7.93 15.41
C SER A 32 -6.51 -6.51 15.98
N ASP A 33 -5.33 -5.86 15.93
CA ASP A 33 -5.13 -4.50 16.42
C ASP A 33 -6.11 -3.51 15.77
N PRO A 34 -6.79 -2.66 16.56
CA PRO A 34 -7.79 -1.72 16.04
C PRO A 34 -7.25 -0.76 14.96
N ARG A 35 -5.98 -0.38 15.02
CA ARG A 35 -5.35 0.55 14.07
C ARG A 35 -5.11 -0.12 12.74
N VAL A 36 -4.61 -1.36 12.76
CA VAL A 36 -4.45 -2.20 11.56
C VAL A 36 -5.82 -2.45 10.92
N ARG A 37 -6.83 -2.81 11.73
CA ARG A 37 -8.21 -3.00 11.22
C ARG A 37 -8.77 -1.74 10.58
N THR A 38 -8.48 -0.56 11.14
CA THR A 38 -8.89 0.73 10.58
C THR A 38 -8.21 0.99 9.25
N LEU A 39 -6.89 0.80 9.16
CA LEU A 39 -6.15 0.91 7.91
C LEU A 39 -6.73 -0.03 6.85
N ARG A 40 -6.96 -1.31 7.19
CA ARG A 40 -7.57 -2.28 6.28
C ARG A 40 -8.95 -1.84 5.78
N ARG A 41 -9.80 -1.29 6.65
CA ARG A 41 -11.12 -0.77 6.25
C ARG A 41 -11.02 0.38 5.26
N VAL A 42 -10.08 1.30 5.49
CA VAL A 42 -9.81 2.42 4.58
C VAL A 42 -9.31 1.88 3.24
N LEU A 43 -8.37 0.94 3.24
CA LEU A 43 -7.85 0.32 2.00
C LEU A 43 -8.95 -0.39 1.19
N VAL A 44 -9.83 -1.14 1.85
CA VAL A 44 -10.96 -1.82 1.20
C VAL A 44 -12.01 -0.84 0.65
N SER A 45 -11.99 0.43 1.06
CA SER A 45 -12.88 1.45 0.50
C SER A 45 -12.41 2.02 -0.85
N TYR A 46 -11.16 1.76 -1.26
CA TYR A 46 -10.65 2.14 -2.57
C TYR A 46 -11.09 1.12 -3.61
N PRO A 47 -11.84 1.51 -4.65
CA PRO A 47 -12.29 0.59 -5.70
C PRO A 47 -11.12 0.01 -6.51
N GLU A 48 -9.96 0.66 -6.48
CA GLU A 48 -8.75 0.21 -7.15
C GLU A 48 -8.05 -0.94 -6.42
N VAL A 49 -8.42 -1.22 -5.17
CA VAL A 49 -7.87 -2.33 -4.38
C VAL A 49 -8.64 -3.61 -4.70
N ARG A 50 -7.96 -4.56 -5.35
CA ARG A 50 -8.52 -5.85 -5.75
C ARG A 50 -8.56 -6.86 -4.60
N HIS A 51 -7.44 -7.03 -3.91
CA HIS A 51 -7.35 -7.91 -2.74
C HIS A 51 -6.20 -7.51 -1.84
N ILE A 52 -6.31 -7.89 -0.56
CA ILE A 52 -5.30 -7.64 0.47
C ILE A 52 -4.80 -8.98 0.99
N LEU A 53 -3.48 -9.12 1.10
CA LEU A 53 -2.75 -10.17 1.81
C LEU A 53 -2.12 -9.57 3.09
N PRO A 54 -1.46 -10.35 3.97
CA PRO A 54 -0.90 -9.80 5.21
C PRO A 54 0.02 -8.59 4.99
N ASP A 55 0.79 -8.57 3.93
CA ASP A 55 1.82 -7.57 3.64
C ASP A 55 1.68 -6.98 2.23
N ILE A 56 0.63 -7.34 1.48
CA ILE A 56 0.50 -6.99 0.06
C ILE A 56 -0.88 -6.43 -0.23
N ILE A 57 -0.89 -5.31 -0.95
CA ILE A 57 -2.10 -4.72 -1.52
C ILE A 57 -2.02 -4.89 -3.03
N SER A 58 -2.91 -5.71 -3.57
CA SER A 58 -3.02 -5.92 -5.01
C SER A 58 -4.03 -4.96 -5.60
N LEU A 59 -3.64 -4.28 -6.67
CA LEU A 59 -4.46 -3.30 -7.37
C LEU A 59 -5.12 -3.89 -8.62
N GLU A 60 -6.18 -3.25 -9.09
CA GLU A 60 -6.82 -3.56 -10.36
C GLU A 60 -5.87 -3.34 -11.55
N SER A 61 -6.07 -4.09 -12.64
CA SER A 61 -5.13 -4.09 -13.77
C SER A 61 -5.09 -2.78 -14.57
N VAL A 62 -6.09 -1.92 -14.40
CA VAL A 62 -6.29 -0.67 -15.16
C VAL A 62 -6.02 0.59 -14.33
N VAL A 63 -5.36 0.46 -13.18
CA VAL A 63 -5.11 1.57 -12.25
C VAL A 63 -4.03 2.51 -12.81
N ASP A 64 -4.32 3.81 -12.78
CA ASP A 64 -3.40 4.88 -13.19
C ASP A 64 -2.24 5.02 -12.18
N ALA A 65 -1.03 5.29 -12.67
CA ALA A 65 0.17 5.52 -11.84
C ALA A 65 -0.05 6.57 -10.73
N ARG A 66 -0.82 7.63 -11.00
CA ARG A 66 -1.15 8.67 -10.00
C ARG A 66 -1.94 8.12 -8.82
N VAL A 67 -2.79 7.13 -9.05
CA VAL A 67 -3.56 6.49 -7.97
C VAL A 67 -2.64 5.63 -7.13
N VAL A 68 -1.74 4.89 -7.76
CA VAL A 68 -0.70 4.11 -7.06
C VAL A 68 0.14 5.03 -6.17
N ASP A 69 0.63 6.16 -6.72
CA ASP A 69 1.40 7.15 -5.98
C ASP A 69 0.60 7.73 -4.80
N THR A 70 -0.69 8.00 -5.01
CA THR A 70 -1.57 8.52 -3.97
C THR A 70 -1.75 7.51 -2.82
N LEU A 71 -1.95 6.23 -3.14
CA LEU A 71 -2.05 5.15 -2.15
C LEU A 71 -0.73 4.97 -1.40
N ALA A 72 0.41 4.98 -2.11
CA ALA A 72 1.72 4.89 -1.50
C ALA A 72 1.99 6.06 -0.55
N GLN A 73 1.70 7.30 -0.98
CA GLN A 73 1.83 8.48 -0.12
C GLN A 73 0.89 8.42 1.08
N PHE A 74 -0.33 7.94 0.92
CA PHE A 74 -1.26 7.72 2.02
C PHE A 74 -0.68 6.76 3.06
N LEU A 75 -0.15 5.61 2.62
CA LEU A 75 0.48 4.61 3.49
C LEU A 75 1.73 5.18 4.19
N GLN A 76 2.60 5.87 3.47
CA GLN A 76 3.80 6.50 4.01
C GLN A 76 3.49 7.58 5.06
N ARG A 77 2.39 8.33 4.90
CA ARG A 77 1.93 9.30 5.92
C ARG A 77 1.50 8.62 7.23
N GLN A 78 1.16 7.35 7.20
CA GLN A 78 0.88 6.55 8.40
C GLN A 78 2.17 5.97 9.03
N GLN A 79 3.27 6.74 9.07
CA GLN A 79 4.59 6.29 9.56
C GLN A 79 4.61 5.76 11.02
N TRP A 80 3.57 6.06 11.79
CA TRP A 80 3.36 5.54 13.15
C TRP A 80 2.89 4.07 13.16
N LEU A 81 2.43 3.55 12.01
CA LEU A 81 1.93 2.18 11.78
C LEU A 81 2.72 1.46 10.68
N VAL A 82 3.02 2.15 9.60
CA VAL A 82 3.73 1.65 8.41
C VAL A 82 5.21 1.99 8.54
N LYS A 83 6.07 0.97 8.43
CA LYS A 83 7.53 1.07 8.48
C LYS A 83 8.12 1.43 7.10
N SER A 84 7.68 0.76 6.05
CA SER A 84 8.07 1.05 4.67
C SER A 84 6.99 0.58 3.68
N VAL A 85 7.11 1.10 2.45
CA VAL A 85 6.23 0.79 1.33
C VAL A 85 7.12 0.54 0.12
N ASP A 86 6.95 -0.61 -0.53
CA ASP A 86 7.71 -1.05 -1.69
C ASP A 86 6.74 -1.48 -2.81
N PHE A 87 7.25 -1.72 -4.01
CA PHE A 87 6.43 -1.97 -5.21
C PHE A 87 6.87 -3.24 -5.96
N GLU A 88 5.89 -4.01 -6.45
CA GLU A 88 6.04 -5.18 -7.32
C GLU A 88 5.19 -5.10 -8.60
#